data_AF-R0JNB2-F1
#
_entry.id   AF-R0JNB2-F1
#
_cell.length_a   1.000
_cell.length_b   1.000
_cell.length_c   1.000
_cell.angle_alpha   90.00
_cell.angle_beta   90.00
_cell.angle_gamma   90.00
#
_symmetry.space_group_name_H-M   'P 1'
#
loop_
_entity.id
_entity.type
_entity.pdbx_description
1 polymer ?
#
loop_
_entity_poly.entity_id
_entity_poly.type
_entity_poly.pdbx_seq_one_letter_code
_entity_poly.pdbx_strand_id
1 'polypeptide(L)' 'FGTISSTQGRLEELQGNYSPRLGSLRERLGQTLQRCGQPCAGVSPNGVTFTANYSTVPSVEQQLEALGEVLGSSLAGDLE' A
#
# COMPACT_ATOMS: atom_id res chain seq x y z
N PHE A 1 18.98 -5.37 2.64
CA PHE A 1 18.13 -4.30 2.07
C PHE A 1 17.30 -4.75 0.86
N GLY A 2 17.82 -5.56 -0.06
CA GLY A 2 17.09 -6.01 -1.25
C GLY A 2 15.72 -6.68 -1.01
N THR A 3 15.57 -7.48 0.05
CA THR A 3 14.27 -8.09 0.42
C THR A 3 13.21 -7.05 0.75
N ILE A 4 13.59 -5.96 1.41
CA ILE A 4 12.65 -4.93 1.87
C ILE A 4 12.18 -4.07 0.69
N SER A 5 13.11 -3.65 -0.17
CA SER A 5 12.78 -2.95 -1.43
C SER A 5 11.90 -3.82 -2.36
N SER A 6 12.20 -5.12 -2.46
CA SER A 6 11.35 -6.07 -3.20
C SER A 6 9.94 -6.20 -2.59
N THR A 7 9.82 -6.25 -1.27
CA THR A 7 8.52 -6.28 -0.60
C THR A 7 7.74 -4.98 -0.82
N GLN A 8 8.38 -3.83 -0.75
CA GLN A 8 7.74 -2.53 -1.02
C GLN A 8 7.19 -2.46 -2.44
N GLY A 9 8.00 -2.76 -3.46
CA GLY A 9 7.55 -2.72 -4.86
C GLY A 9 6.36 -3.65 -5.11
N ARG A 10 6.35 -4.84 -4.49
CA ARG A 10 5.20 -5.76 -4.57
C ARG A 10 3.95 -5.21 -3.90
N LEU A 11 4.08 -4.52 -2.77
CA LEU A 11 2.96 -3.91 -2.07
C LEU A 11 2.37 -2.72 -2.87
N GLU A 12 3.22 -1.89 -3.46
CA GLU A 12 2.82 -0.80 -4.36
C GLU A 12 2.11 -1.32 -5.61
N GLU A 13 2.63 -2.40 -6.22
CA GLU A 13 1.99 -3.06 -7.36
C GLU A 13 0.60 -3.60 -6.99
N LEU A 14 0.48 -4.29 -5.85
CA LEU A 14 -0.80 -4.78 -5.34
C LEU A 14 -1.77 -3.61 -5.13
N GLN A 15 -1.35 -2.52 -4.48
CA GLN A 15 -2.20 -1.35 -4.28
C GLN A 15 -2.64 -0.72 -5.61
N GLY A 16 -1.72 -0.56 -6.56
CA GLY A 16 -2.02 -0.04 -7.91
C GLY A 16 -3.00 -0.92 -8.68
N ASN A 17 -2.95 -2.24 -8.49
CA ASN A 17 -3.85 -3.18 -9.15
C ASN A 17 -5.25 -3.22 -8.52
N TYR A 18 -5.33 -3.24 -7.18
CA TYR A 18 -6.58 -3.43 -6.45
C TYR A 18 -7.37 -2.14 -6.25
N SER A 19 -6.71 -0.98 -6.15
CA SER A 19 -7.39 0.31 -5.98
C SER A 19 -8.44 0.61 -7.07
N PRO A 20 -8.12 0.54 -8.38
CA PRO A 20 -9.11 0.79 -9.42
C PRO A 20 -10.23 -0.27 -9.42
N ARG A 21 -9.89 -1.54 -9.15
CA ARG A 21 -10.88 -2.63 -9.09
C ARG A 21 -11.89 -2.44 -7.96
N LEU A 22 -11.44 -2.02 -6.79
CA LEU A 22 -12.30 -1.70 -5.64
C LEU A 22 -13.15 -0.45 -5.94
N GLY A 23 -12.60 0.54 -6.66
CA GLY A 23 -13.36 1.67 -7.17
C GLY A 23 -14.52 1.25 -8.08
N SER A 24 -14.25 0.42 -9.09
CA SER A 24 -15.28 -0.11 -9.99
C SER A 24 -16.30 -0.99 -9.27
N LEU A 25 -15.86 -1.79 -8.28
CA LEU A 25 -16.78 -2.59 -7.46
C LEU A 25 -17.71 -1.70 -6.63
N ARG A 26 -17.17 -0.64 -6.01
CA ARG A 26 -17.95 0.34 -5.26
C ARG A 26 -19.01 1.00 -6.13
N GLU A 27 -18.65 1.39 -7.35
CA GLU A 27 -19.58 2.00 -8.31
C GLU A 27 -20.72 1.02 -8.67
N ARG A 28 -20.38 -0.22 -9.00
CA ARG A 28 -21.37 -1.26 -9.33
C ARG A 28 -22.31 -1.54 -8.16
N LEU A 29 -21.77 -1.61 -6.94
CA LEU A 29 -22.59 -1.73 -5.73
C LEU A 29 -23.51 -0.52 -5.56
N GLY A 30 -23.02 0.70 -5.77
CA GLY A 30 -23.85 1.91 -5.76
C GLY A 30 -25.03 1.81 -6.72
N GLN A 31 -24.79 1.37 -7.96
CA GLN A 31 -25.85 1.17 -8.95
C GLN A 31 -26.85 0.08 -8.52
N THR A 32 -26.37 -1.03 -7.96
CA THR A 32 -27.24 -2.11 -7.44
C THR A 32 -28.10 -1.64 -6.28
N LEU A 33 -27.53 -0.88 -5.34
CA LEU A 33 -28.25 -0.32 -4.19
C LEU A 33 -29.31 0.69 -4.65
N GLN A 34 -28.99 1.52 -5.63
CA GLN A 34 -29.95 2.44 -6.22
C GLN A 34 -31.12 1.71 -6.90
N ARG A 35 -30.85 0.59 -7.60
CA ARG A 35 -31.89 -0.27 -8.18
C ARG A 35 -32.73 -0.99 -7.13
N CYS A 36 -32.11 -1.36 -6.00
CA CYS A 36 -32.83 -1.98 -4.88
C CYS A 36 -33.82 -1.02 -4.22
N GLY A 37 -33.48 0.28 -4.15
CA GLY A 37 -34.36 1.31 -3.60
C GLY A 37 -34.48 1.25 -2.08
N GLN A 38 -35.69 1.51 -1.56
CA GLN A 38 -35.93 1.66 -0.11
C GLN A 38 -35.42 0.49 0.75
N PRO A 39 -35.61 -0.79 0.37
CA PRO A 39 -35.12 -1.93 1.15
C PRO A 39 -33.60 -1.91 1.42
N CYS A 40 -32.82 -1.26 0.58
CA CYS A 40 -31.37 -1.17 0.71
C CYS A 40 -30.86 0.20 1.18
N ALA A 41 -31.74 1.12 1.59
CA ALA A 41 -31.37 2.51 1.91
C ALA A 41 -30.36 2.65 3.07
N GLY A 42 -30.22 1.63 3.92
CA GLY A 42 -29.24 1.60 5.02
C GLY A 42 -27.87 1.02 4.64
N VAL A 43 -27.68 0.53 3.43
CA VAL A 43 -26.44 -0.13 3.01
C VAL A 43 -25.52 0.87 2.32
N SER A 44 -24.24 0.88 2.72
CA SER A 44 -23.22 1.75 2.14
C SER A 44 -22.12 0.95 1.45
N PRO A 45 -21.73 1.29 0.20
CA PRO A 45 -20.61 0.65 -0.48
C PRO A 45 -19.25 1.20 -0.03
N ASN A 46 -19.21 2.17 0.89
CA ASN A 46 -17.99 2.86 1.32
C ASN A 46 -16.96 1.93 1.99
N GLY A 47 -17.40 0.79 2.53
CA GLY A 47 -16.49 -0.24 3.07
C GLY A 47 -15.65 -0.95 1.99
N VAL A 48 -16.00 -0.83 0.72
CA VAL A 48 -15.22 -1.36 -0.41
C VAL A 48 -14.13 -0.35 -0.76
N THR A 49 -13.11 -0.27 0.09
CA THR A 49 -11.94 0.59 -0.08
C THR A 49 -10.67 -0.15 0.24
N PHE A 50 -9.58 0.33 -0.33
CA PHE A 50 -8.25 -0.06 0.11
C PHE A 50 -7.93 0.73 1.39
N THR A 51 -7.68 0.04 2.51
CA THR A 51 -7.42 0.67 3.83
C THR A 51 -5.94 0.83 4.13
N ALA A 52 -5.06 0.17 3.38
CA ALA A 52 -3.62 0.34 3.51
C ALA A 52 -3.14 1.41 2.53
N ASN A 53 -2.15 2.21 2.90
CA ASN A 53 -1.47 3.07 1.94
C ASN A 53 0.02 2.74 2.01
N TYR A 54 0.51 1.93 1.08
CA TYR A 54 1.92 1.51 1.10
C TYR A 54 2.88 2.59 0.61
N SER A 55 2.35 3.71 0.06
CA SER A 55 3.15 4.93 -0.12
C SER A 55 3.53 5.61 1.21
N THR A 56 3.03 5.11 2.36
CA THR A 56 3.43 5.51 3.72
C THR A 56 4.47 4.58 4.36
N VAL A 57 5.13 3.72 3.57
CA VAL A 57 6.42 3.11 3.94
C VAL A 57 7.69 4.01 3.71
N PRO A 58 7.67 5.37 3.67
CA PRO A 58 8.89 6.19 3.57
C PRO A 58 9.89 6.04 4.71
N SER A 59 9.50 5.48 5.86
CA SER A 59 10.41 5.43 7.00
C SER A 59 11.43 4.31 6.91
N VAL A 60 11.14 3.21 6.21
CA VAL A 60 12.04 2.05 6.23
C VAL A 60 13.21 2.24 5.28
N GLU A 61 13.00 2.77 4.07
CA GLU A 61 14.09 2.97 3.10
C GLU A 61 15.19 3.90 3.62
N GLN A 62 14.85 5.07 4.17
CA GLN A 62 15.85 5.98 4.74
C GLN A 62 16.63 5.37 5.92
N GLN A 63 15.96 4.59 6.78
CA GLN A 63 16.60 3.92 7.91
C GLN A 63 17.56 2.83 7.43
N LEU A 64 17.19 2.10 6.37
CA LEU A 64 18.02 1.07 5.76
C LEU A 64 19.21 1.67 5.00
N GLU A 65 19.03 2.81 4.34
CA GLU A 65 20.10 3.55 3.66
C GLU A 65 21.12 4.07 4.67
N ALA A 66 20.67 4.70 5.75
CA ALA A 66 21.52 5.13 6.86
C ALA A 66 22.26 3.95 7.52
N LEU A 67 21.59 2.79 7.69
CA LEU A 67 22.24 1.56 8.19
C LEU A 67 23.29 1.03 7.19
N GLY A 68 23.03 1.12 5.89
CA GLY A 68 23.98 0.76 4.84
C GLY A 68 25.24 1.63 4.85
N GLU A 69 25.09 2.95 5.03
CA GLU A 69 26.20 3.89 5.15
C GLU A 69 27.06 3.62 6.39
N VAL A 70 26.44 3.31 7.53
CA VAL A 70 27.16 2.94 8.76
C VAL A 70 27.92 1.63 8.58
N LEU A 71 27.31 0.60 7.97
CA LEU A 71 27.97 -0.68 7.72
C LEU A 71 29.13 -0.55 6.70
N GLY A 72 28.98 0.29 5.68
CA GLY A 72 30.02 0.54 4.68
C GLY A 72 31.20 1.37 5.22
N SER A 73 30.92 2.32 6.13
CA SER A 73 31.95 3.16 6.75
C SER A 73 32.68 2.45 7.91
N SER A 74 31.99 1.62 8.68
CA SER A 74 32.60 0.86 9.79
C SER A 74 33.54 -0.25 9.32
N LEU A 75 33.31 -0.88 8.17
CA LEU A 75 34.24 -1.86 7.60
C LEU A 75 35.53 -1.24 7.03
N ALA A 76 35.50 0.04 6.65
CA ALA A 76 36.65 0.74 6.09
C ALA A 76 37.61 1.27 7.17
N GLY A 77 37.11 1.49 8.40
CA GLY A 77 37.89 2.03 9.51
C GLY A 77 38.72 1.01 10.31
N ASP A 78 38.40 -0.29 10.21
CA ASP A 78 39.06 -1.36 10.97
C ASP A 78 40.20 -2.07 10.18
N LEU A 79 40.71 -1.45 9.10
CA LEU A 79 41.81 -1.97 8.26
C LEU A 79 43.11 -1.14 8.32
N GLU A 80 43.35 -0.39 9.40
CA GLU A 80 44.66 0.22 9.70
C GLU A 80 45.35 -0.40 10.92
#